data_AF-A0A7K0Z817-F1
#
_entry.id   AF-A0A7K0Z817-F1
#
_cell.length_a   1.000
_cell.length_b   1.000
_cell.length_c   1.000
_cell.angle_alpha   90.00
_cell.angle_beta   90.00
_cell.angle_gamma   90.00
#
_symmetry.space_group_name_H-M   'P 1'
#
loop_
_entity.id
_entity.type
_entity.pdbx_description
1 polymer ?
#
loop_
_entity_poly.entity_id
_entity_poly.type
_entity_poly.pdbx_seq_one_letter_code
_entity_poly.pdbx_strand_id
1 'polypeptide(L)'
;MSIKVIAGTPAQSAMATAFIQRHANSFSDLTVEITLTRVRTEKVEGFTISATKNGNQISAQVGLTLDHVLRYALNALKNWLDAGAKDSLDLIDGPDFPVRGVVEGFYGKPWTHTQKLKGIEYFADFNMNTYFLAPKDDPLQRFNWRSPFTEQYLKDTAELIEHGKLHG
;
A
#
# COMPACT_ATOMS: atom_id res chain seq x y z
N MET A 1 1.11 -20.43 -3.77
CA MET A 1 1.46 -19.16 -3.11
C MET A 1 0.50 -18.92 -1.96
N SER A 2 1.01 -18.68 -0.75
CA SER A 2 0.17 -18.39 0.42
C SER A 2 0.86 -17.37 1.32
N ILE A 3 0.06 -16.55 2.00
CA ILE A 3 0.53 -15.66 3.06
C ILE A 3 -0.28 -15.84 4.32
N LYS A 4 0.43 -15.84 5.44
CA LYS A 4 -0.16 -15.85 6.78
C LYS A 4 0.43 -14.69 7.58
N VAL A 5 -0.44 -13.81 8.04
CA VAL A 5 -0.08 -12.70 8.93
C VAL A 5 -0.46 -13.09 10.36
N ILE A 6 0.53 -13.12 11.25
CA ILE A 6 0.40 -13.45 12.67
C ILE A 6 0.43 -12.15 13.47
N ALA A 7 -0.44 -12.06 14.50
CA ALA A 7 -0.59 -10.88 15.36
C ALA A 7 -0.96 -9.58 14.60
N GLY A 8 -1.51 -9.72 13.38
CA GLY A 8 -2.05 -8.61 12.60
C GLY A 8 -3.56 -8.45 12.72
N THR A 9 -4.04 -7.27 12.38
CA THR A 9 -5.46 -6.97 12.24
C THR A 9 -6.04 -7.61 10.97
N PRO A 10 -7.37 -7.78 10.87
CA PRO A 10 -8.00 -8.25 9.63
C PRO A 10 -7.65 -7.38 8.40
N ALA A 11 -7.53 -6.06 8.58
CA ALA A 11 -7.13 -5.14 7.51
C ALA A 11 -5.71 -5.39 7.03
N GLN A 12 -4.77 -5.67 7.93
CA GLN A 12 -3.38 -6.02 7.59
C GLN A 12 -3.30 -7.35 6.83
N SER A 13 -4.07 -8.36 7.25
CA SER A 13 -4.16 -9.63 6.54
C SER A 13 -4.75 -9.45 5.12
N ALA A 14 -5.76 -8.60 4.97
CA ALA A 14 -6.34 -8.27 3.67
C ALA A 14 -5.34 -7.54 2.77
N MET A 15 -4.65 -6.52 3.29
CA MET A 15 -3.59 -5.79 2.59
C MET A 15 -2.49 -6.73 2.10
N ALA A 16 -1.98 -7.61 2.97
CA ALA A 16 -0.91 -8.53 2.61
C ALA A 16 -1.35 -9.55 1.55
N THR A 17 -2.59 -10.02 1.63
CA THR A 17 -3.19 -10.90 0.62
C THR A 17 -3.34 -10.20 -0.73
N ALA A 18 -3.90 -8.99 -0.76
CA ALA A 18 -4.07 -8.19 -1.97
C ALA A 18 -2.71 -7.83 -2.60
N PHE A 19 -1.72 -7.51 -1.77
CA PHE A 19 -0.35 -7.22 -2.21
C PHE A 19 0.26 -8.41 -2.96
N ILE A 20 0.26 -9.60 -2.36
CA ILE A 20 0.87 -10.78 -2.98
C ILE A 20 0.09 -11.20 -4.23
N GLN A 21 -1.25 -11.12 -4.22
CA GLN A 21 -2.04 -11.38 -5.43
C GLN A 21 -1.61 -10.46 -6.59
N ARG A 22 -1.40 -9.17 -6.34
CA ARG A 22 -0.97 -8.21 -7.37
C ARG A 22 0.48 -8.42 -7.81
N HIS A 23 1.34 -8.93 -6.92
CA HIS A 23 2.74 -9.22 -7.20
C HIS A 23 3.04 -10.71 -7.36
N ALA A 24 2.08 -11.50 -7.85
CA ALA A 24 2.16 -12.96 -7.89
C ALA A 24 3.45 -13.50 -8.53
N ASN A 25 4.02 -12.79 -9.51
CA ASN A 25 5.28 -13.18 -10.15
C ASN A 25 6.46 -13.21 -9.17
N SER A 26 6.57 -12.23 -8.27
CA SER A 26 7.65 -12.17 -7.28
C SER A 26 7.48 -13.20 -6.15
N PHE A 27 6.24 -13.67 -5.93
CA PHE A 27 5.89 -14.57 -4.84
C PHE A 27 5.50 -15.98 -5.32
N SER A 28 5.74 -16.29 -6.59
CA SER A 28 5.37 -17.57 -7.20
C SER A 28 5.95 -18.74 -6.41
N ASP A 29 5.10 -19.73 -6.12
CA ASP A 29 5.46 -20.94 -5.37
C ASP A 29 6.02 -20.72 -3.94
N LEU A 30 5.91 -19.50 -3.41
CA LEU A 30 6.34 -19.19 -2.04
C LEU A 30 5.21 -19.33 -1.01
N THR A 31 5.61 -19.71 0.20
CA THR A 31 4.79 -19.64 1.41
C THR A 31 5.40 -18.59 2.33
N VAL A 32 4.66 -17.53 2.63
CA VAL A 32 5.13 -16.37 3.39
C VAL A 32 4.43 -16.35 4.75
N GLU A 33 5.21 -16.38 5.83
CA GLU A 33 4.71 -16.14 7.18
C GLU A 33 5.30 -14.84 7.72
N ILE A 34 4.43 -13.90 8.08
CA ILE A 34 4.82 -12.59 8.62
C ILE A 34 4.27 -12.49 10.04
N THR A 35 5.15 -12.28 11.02
CA THR A 35 4.75 -11.96 12.40
C THR A 35 4.87 -10.47 12.62
N LEU A 36 3.77 -9.84 13.02
CA LEU A 36 3.72 -8.41 13.29
C LEU A 36 3.96 -8.09 14.76
N THR A 37 4.70 -7.04 15.01
CA THR A 37 4.91 -6.47 16.35
C THR A 37 4.76 -4.95 16.29
N ARG A 38 4.42 -4.34 17.43
CA ARG A 38 4.44 -2.88 17.57
C ARG A 38 5.83 -2.44 18.00
N VAL A 39 6.37 -1.46 17.31
CA VAL A 39 7.67 -0.86 17.62
C VAL A 39 7.60 0.65 17.58
N ARG A 40 8.60 1.31 18.17
CA ARG A 40 8.84 2.73 17.95
C ARG A 40 10.11 2.85 17.12
N THR A 41 10.06 3.67 16.09
CA THR A 41 11.23 4.07 15.29
C THR A 41 11.35 5.59 15.34
N GLU A 42 12.44 6.13 14.79
CA GLU A 42 12.62 7.59 14.69
C GLU A 42 11.58 8.22 13.75
N LYS A 43 11.20 7.51 12.68
CA LYS A 43 10.25 7.99 11.66
C LYS A 43 8.81 7.63 12.07
N VAL A 44 7.88 8.57 11.93
CA VAL A 44 6.46 8.36 12.28
C VAL A 44 5.83 7.17 11.53
N GLU A 45 6.19 7.01 10.26
CA GLU A 45 5.78 5.88 9.43
C GLU A 45 6.92 4.88 9.20
N GLY A 46 7.76 4.66 10.21
CA GLY A 46 8.87 3.72 10.12
C GLY A 46 8.50 2.27 10.46
N PHE A 47 9.30 1.34 9.97
CA PHE A 47 9.18 -0.10 10.24
C PHE A 47 10.55 -0.74 10.46
N THR A 48 10.51 -1.94 11.04
CA THR A 48 11.63 -2.87 11.03
C THR A 48 11.20 -4.13 10.28
N ILE A 49 12.10 -4.76 9.54
CA ILE A 49 11.88 -6.06 8.93
C ILE A 49 13.13 -6.91 9.05
N SER A 50 12.95 -8.14 9.54
CA SER A 50 13.95 -9.20 9.51
C SER A 50 13.34 -10.41 8.79
N ALA A 51 13.89 -10.84 7.68
CA ALA A 51 13.36 -11.95 6.90
C ALA A 51 14.44 -12.92 6.41
N THR A 52 14.09 -14.20 6.36
CA THR A 52 14.93 -15.27 5.81
C THR A 52 14.14 -16.11 4.82
N LYS A 53 14.87 -16.70 3.87
CA LYS A 53 14.32 -17.63 2.87
C LYS A 53 14.96 -18.99 3.05
N ASN A 54 14.15 -20.03 3.20
CA ASN A 54 14.58 -21.43 3.21
C ASN A 54 13.79 -22.20 2.15
N GLY A 55 14.41 -22.45 1.00
CA GLY A 55 13.72 -22.99 -0.18
C GLY A 55 12.57 -22.08 -0.59
N ASN A 56 11.34 -22.60 -0.48
CA ASN A 56 10.11 -21.89 -0.84
C ASN A 56 9.42 -21.21 0.36
N GLN A 57 9.99 -21.31 1.55
CA GLN A 57 9.42 -20.72 2.76
C GLN A 57 10.11 -19.41 3.10
N ILE A 58 9.32 -18.36 3.32
CA ILE A 58 9.74 -17.06 3.83
C ILE A 58 9.19 -16.90 5.24
N SER A 59 10.08 -16.55 6.17
CA SER A 59 9.71 -16.15 7.53
C SER A 59 10.18 -14.73 7.76
N ALA A 60 9.24 -13.83 8.10
CA ALA A 60 9.52 -12.42 8.36
C ALA A 60 8.98 -11.97 9.73
N GLN A 61 9.79 -11.22 10.45
CA GLN A 61 9.41 -10.46 11.64
C GLN A 61 9.31 -8.99 11.23
N VAL A 62 8.14 -8.36 11.39
CA VAL A 62 7.91 -6.97 10.99
C VAL A 62 7.44 -6.16 12.18
N GLY A 63 8.21 -5.11 12.51
CA GLY A 63 7.85 -4.12 13.51
C GLY A 63 7.20 -2.91 12.85
N LEU A 64 6.01 -2.53 13.31
CA LEU A 64 5.24 -1.41 12.76
C LEU A 64 5.01 -0.30 13.79
N THR A 65 5.17 0.94 13.35
CA THR A 65 4.73 2.14 14.09
C THR A 65 3.22 2.38 13.92
N LEU A 66 2.72 2.29 12.69
CA LEU A 66 1.31 2.44 12.30
C LEU A 66 0.85 1.25 11.45
N ASP A 67 -0.46 1.01 11.39
CA ASP A 67 -0.96 -0.22 10.77
C ASP A 67 -0.73 -0.31 9.26
N HIS A 68 -0.88 0.81 8.55
CA HIS A 68 -0.72 0.87 7.09
C HIS A 68 0.73 0.73 6.63
N VAL A 69 1.70 0.96 7.54
CA VAL A 69 3.15 0.85 7.27
C VAL A 69 3.55 -0.59 6.89
N LEU A 70 2.70 -1.59 7.17
CA LEU A 70 2.86 -2.94 6.62
C LEU A 70 3.10 -2.92 5.11
N ARG A 71 2.46 -2.02 4.36
CA ARG A 71 2.71 -1.88 2.93
C ARG A 71 4.18 -1.64 2.60
N TYR A 72 4.88 -0.84 3.40
CA TYR A 72 6.27 -0.47 3.13
C TYR A 72 7.22 -1.64 3.40
N ALA A 73 6.96 -2.39 4.47
CA ALA A 73 7.66 -3.63 4.75
C ALA A 73 7.45 -4.68 3.65
N LEU A 74 6.23 -4.78 3.10
CA LEU A 74 5.92 -5.67 1.97
C LEU A 74 6.65 -5.26 0.68
N ASN A 75 6.73 -3.96 0.39
CA ASN A 75 7.53 -3.43 -0.73
C ASN A 75 9.02 -3.78 -0.56
N ALA A 76 9.57 -3.61 0.65
CA ALA A 76 10.96 -3.98 0.95
C ALA A 76 11.20 -5.49 0.79
N LEU A 77 10.28 -6.32 1.29
CA LEU A 77 10.32 -7.77 1.13
C LEU A 77 10.31 -8.18 -0.35
N LYS A 78 9.41 -7.59 -1.15
CA LYS A 78 9.33 -7.83 -2.59
C LYS A 78 10.64 -7.45 -3.29
N ASN A 79 11.20 -6.28 -2.99
CA ASN A 79 12.47 -5.84 -3.60
C ASN A 79 13.62 -6.78 -3.26
N TRP A 80 13.68 -7.28 -2.02
CA TRP A 80 14.67 -8.28 -1.61
C TRP A 80 14.48 -9.62 -2.34
N LEU A 81 13.24 -10.07 -2.55
CA LEU A 81 12.92 -11.26 -3.36
C LEU A 81 13.35 -11.09 -4.82
N ASP A 82 13.03 -9.95 -5.42
CA ASP A 82 13.38 -9.62 -6.81
C ASP A 82 14.90 -9.50 -7.00
N ALA A 83 15.63 -9.10 -5.95
CA ALA A 83 17.10 -9.10 -5.91
C ALA A 83 17.72 -10.50 -5.71
N GLY A 84 16.89 -11.54 -5.55
CA GLY A 84 17.28 -12.94 -5.49
C GLY A 84 17.31 -13.56 -4.10
N ALA A 85 17.08 -12.77 -3.03
CA ALA A 85 16.98 -13.24 -1.65
C ALA A 85 18.08 -14.24 -1.22
N LYS A 86 19.34 -13.91 -1.54
CA LYS A 86 20.50 -14.78 -1.23
C LYS A 86 20.87 -14.77 0.25
N ASP A 87 20.89 -13.58 0.84
CA ASP A 87 21.18 -13.34 2.26
C ASP A 87 19.90 -12.97 3.02
N SER A 88 19.96 -12.95 4.35
CA SER A 88 18.85 -12.43 5.16
C SER A 88 18.59 -10.95 4.86
N LEU A 89 17.33 -10.54 4.96
CA LEU A 89 16.93 -9.14 4.95
C LEU A 89 16.87 -8.66 6.39
N ASP A 90 17.63 -7.63 6.74
CA ASP A 90 17.51 -6.92 8.01
C ASP A 90 17.52 -5.41 7.72
N LEU A 91 16.41 -4.73 7.99
CA LEU A 91 16.21 -3.34 7.61
C LEU A 91 15.38 -2.60 8.67
N ILE A 92 15.81 -1.38 8.97
CA ILE A 92 15.02 -0.37 9.68
C ILE A 92 14.89 0.80 8.72
N ASP A 93 13.68 1.15 8.35
CA ASP A 93 13.45 2.18 7.32
C ASP A 93 12.14 2.94 7.58
N GLY A 94 11.97 4.06 6.90
CA GLY A 94 10.78 4.89 6.96
C GLY A 94 10.95 6.17 6.12
N PRO A 95 9.83 6.75 5.66
CA PRO A 95 9.89 7.94 4.80
C PRO A 95 10.35 9.18 5.58
N ASP A 96 11.08 10.07 4.90
CA ASP A 96 11.48 11.36 5.45
C ASP A 96 10.33 12.38 5.51
N PHE A 97 9.48 12.37 4.49
CA PHE A 97 8.32 13.27 4.41
C PHE A 97 7.07 12.54 4.89
N PRO A 98 6.22 13.14 5.74
CA PRO A 98 5.01 12.48 6.25
C PRO A 98 3.88 12.38 5.21
N VAL A 99 3.89 13.21 4.17
CA VAL A 99 2.88 13.23 3.11
C VAL A 99 3.60 13.03 1.78
N ARG A 100 3.27 11.96 1.06
CA ARG A 100 3.89 11.58 -0.20
C ARG A 100 2.80 11.08 -1.13
N GLY A 101 2.71 11.61 -2.33
CA GLY A 101 1.51 11.35 -3.11
C GLY A 101 1.40 12.05 -4.43
N VAL A 102 0.23 11.86 -5.02
CA VAL A 102 -0.16 12.44 -6.31
C VAL A 102 -1.37 13.33 -6.12
N VAL A 103 -1.33 14.51 -6.74
CA VAL A 103 -2.49 15.38 -6.90
C VAL A 103 -3.00 15.22 -8.33
N GLU A 104 -4.24 14.74 -8.52
CA GLU A 104 -4.90 14.76 -9.83
C GLU A 104 -5.35 16.18 -10.14
N GLY A 105 -4.40 17.10 -10.33
CA GLY A 105 -4.67 18.54 -10.35
C GLY A 105 -4.71 19.17 -11.74
N PHE A 106 -4.64 18.37 -12.81
CA PHE A 106 -4.52 18.84 -14.19
C PHE A 106 -5.85 19.28 -14.80
N TYR A 107 -5.76 20.03 -15.90
CA TYR A 107 -6.86 20.36 -16.82
C TYR A 107 -6.99 19.29 -17.91
N GLY A 108 -8.17 19.21 -18.53
CA GLY A 108 -8.53 18.18 -19.49
C GLY A 108 -9.34 17.06 -18.83
N LYS A 109 -9.57 15.99 -19.59
CA LYS A 109 -10.42 14.86 -19.18
C LYS A 109 -9.89 14.23 -17.87
N PRO A 110 -10.66 14.25 -16.77
CA PRO A 110 -10.28 13.56 -15.53
C PRO A 110 -10.03 12.07 -15.77
N TRP A 111 -9.22 11.45 -14.92
CA TRP A 111 -9.01 10.00 -14.99
C TRP A 111 -10.33 9.26 -14.79
N THR A 112 -10.51 8.16 -15.52
CA THR A 112 -11.63 7.25 -15.29
C THR A 112 -11.50 6.61 -13.91
N HIS A 113 -12.60 6.14 -13.34
CA HIS A 113 -12.59 5.49 -12.02
C HIS A 113 -11.58 4.32 -11.94
N THR A 114 -11.55 3.46 -12.96
CA THR A 114 -10.57 2.37 -13.06
C THR A 114 -9.12 2.87 -13.11
N GLN A 115 -8.85 4.00 -13.77
CA GLN A 115 -7.52 4.60 -13.78
C GLN A 115 -7.12 5.12 -12.39
N LYS A 116 -8.06 5.67 -11.63
CA LYS A 116 -7.81 6.13 -10.25
C LYS A 116 -7.50 4.97 -9.31
N LEU A 117 -8.29 3.88 -9.35
CA LEU A 117 -8.03 2.65 -8.59
C LEU A 117 -6.65 2.07 -8.91
N LYS A 118 -6.32 1.96 -10.20
CA LYS A 118 -4.98 1.52 -10.63
C LYS A 118 -3.90 2.50 -10.17
N GLY A 119 -4.15 3.81 -10.22
CA GLY A 119 -3.22 4.82 -9.72
C GLY A 119 -2.84 4.57 -8.26
N ILE A 120 -3.83 4.39 -7.38
CA ILE A 120 -3.64 4.10 -5.95
C ILE A 120 -2.72 2.89 -5.73
N GLU A 121 -2.95 1.79 -6.46
CA GLU A 121 -2.11 0.58 -6.36
C GLU A 121 -0.64 0.84 -6.67
N TYR A 122 -0.39 1.59 -7.74
CA TYR A 122 0.95 1.92 -8.22
C TYR A 122 1.63 2.96 -7.33
N PHE A 123 0.92 3.97 -6.84
CA PHE A 123 1.49 4.96 -5.92
C PHE A 123 2.01 4.28 -4.64
N ALA A 124 1.24 3.31 -4.14
CA ALA A 124 1.62 2.55 -2.96
C ALA A 124 2.84 1.63 -3.18
N ASP A 125 3.23 1.29 -4.42
CA ASP A 125 4.50 0.59 -4.71
C ASP A 125 5.73 1.44 -4.43
N PHE A 126 5.54 2.76 -4.39
CA PHE A 126 6.57 3.74 -4.09
C PHE A 126 6.42 4.33 -2.67
N ASN A 127 5.72 3.62 -1.77
CA ASN A 127 5.45 4.06 -0.40
C ASN A 127 4.74 5.43 -0.31
N MET A 128 4.00 5.82 -1.35
CA MET A 128 3.13 6.99 -1.28
C MET A 128 1.89 6.66 -0.46
N ASN A 129 1.45 7.60 0.38
CA ASN A 129 0.34 7.43 1.33
C ASN A 129 -0.84 8.38 1.06
N THR A 130 -0.74 9.22 0.03
CA THR A 130 -1.74 10.26 -0.23
C THR A 130 -2.09 10.35 -1.71
N TYR A 131 -3.38 10.43 -2.01
CA TYR A 131 -3.90 10.74 -3.33
C TYR A 131 -4.94 11.84 -3.20
N PHE A 132 -4.66 13.00 -3.80
CA PHE A 132 -5.59 14.13 -3.80
C PHE A 132 -6.47 14.06 -5.05
N LEU A 133 -7.73 13.69 -4.85
CA LEU A 133 -8.79 13.74 -5.86
C LEU A 133 -9.20 15.20 -6.08
N ALA A 134 -8.52 15.89 -7.01
CA ALA A 134 -8.75 17.32 -7.31
C ALA A 134 -8.80 17.69 -8.82
N PRO A 135 -9.39 16.86 -9.72
CA PRO A 135 -9.41 17.12 -11.15
C PRO A 135 -10.09 18.45 -11.49
N LYS A 136 -9.42 19.31 -12.27
CA LYS A 136 -9.89 20.69 -12.49
C LYS A 136 -11.17 20.79 -13.31
N ASP A 137 -11.39 19.81 -14.19
CA ASP A 137 -12.53 19.79 -15.10
C ASP A 137 -13.67 18.87 -14.58
N ASP A 138 -13.61 18.42 -13.33
CA ASP A 138 -14.78 17.85 -12.66
C ASP A 138 -15.74 18.99 -12.25
N PRO A 139 -16.97 19.02 -12.81
CA PRO A 139 -17.93 20.08 -12.51
C PRO A 139 -18.29 20.15 -11.03
N LEU A 140 -18.41 19.02 -10.33
CA LEU A 140 -18.83 18.98 -8.93
C LEU A 140 -17.74 19.48 -7.98
N GLN A 141 -16.47 19.46 -8.39
CA GLN A 141 -15.37 19.93 -7.56
C GLN A 141 -15.05 21.41 -7.76
N ARG A 142 -15.33 21.97 -8.95
CA ARG A 142 -14.95 23.35 -9.28
C ARG A 142 -16.13 24.25 -9.64
N PHE A 143 -16.84 23.94 -10.73
CA PHE A 143 -17.86 24.85 -11.29
C PHE A 143 -19.15 24.87 -10.45
N ASN A 144 -19.54 23.70 -9.96
CA ASN A 144 -20.79 23.43 -9.22
C ASN A 144 -20.50 22.99 -7.78
N TRP A 145 -19.43 23.50 -7.15
CA TRP A 145 -18.98 23.04 -5.83
C TRP A 145 -20.01 23.19 -4.70
N ARG A 146 -21.02 24.06 -4.88
CA ARG A 146 -22.13 24.23 -3.92
C ARG A 146 -23.26 23.22 -4.12
N SER A 147 -23.29 22.54 -5.26
CA SER A 147 -24.28 21.50 -5.52
C SER A 147 -23.93 20.25 -4.71
N PRO A 148 -24.94 19.51 -4.21
CA PRO A 148 -24.70 18.22 -3.60
C PRO A 148 -23.97 17.26 -4.55
N PHE A 149 -23.07 16.43 -4.00
CA PHE A 149 -22.51 15.32 -4.75
C PHE A 149 -23.62 14.34 -5.16
N THR A 150 -23.48 13.76 -6.36
CA THR A 150 -24.39 12.71 -6.82
C THR A 150 -24.14 11.42 -6.06
N GLU A 151 -25.14 10.53 -6.02
CA GLU A 151 -24.99 9.19 -5.42
C GLU A 151 -23.83 8.42 -6.04
N GLN A 152 -23.65 8.52 -7.36
CA GLN A 152 -22.54 7.89 -8.07
C GLN A 152 -21.18 8.45 -7.61
N TYR A 153 -21.04 9.78 -7.48
CA TYR A 153 -19.80 10.39 -7.00
C TYR A 153 -19.43 9.91 -5.59
N LEU A 154 -20.42 9.83 -4.69
CA LEU A 154 -20.23 9.34 -3.34
C LEU A 154 -19.82 7.87 -3.32
N LYS A 155 -20.48 7.04 -4.13
CA LYS A 155 -20.14 5.62 -4.27
C LYS A 155 -18.72 5.41 -4.80
N ASP A 156 -18.35 6.10 -5.88
CA ASP A 156 -17.02 6.01 -6.48
C ASP A 156 -15.95 6.49 -5.49
N THR A 157 -16.21 7.60 -4.78
CA THR A 157 -15.28 8.12 -3.76
C THR A 157 -15.13 7.14 -2.60
N ALA A 158 -16.20 6.51 -2.14
CA ALA A 158 -16.14 5.51 -1.08
C ALA A 158 -15.29 4.29 -1.51
N GLU A 159 -15.44 3.85 -2.75
CA GLU A 159 -14.61 2.77 -3.30
C GLU A 159 -13.13 3.17 -3.34
N LEU A 160 -12.80 4.40 -3.78
CA LEU A 160 -11.41 4.90 -3.74
C LEU A 160 -10.83 4.92 -2.32
N ILE A 161 -11.64 5.29 -1.32
CA ILE A 161 -11.21 5.31 0.09
C ILE A 161 -10.89 3.90 0.58
N GLU A 162 -11.77 2.93 0.34
CA GLU A 162 -11.55 1.54 0.74
C GLU A 162 -10.36 0.92 -0.03
N HIS A 163 -10.20 1.26 -1.31
CA HIS A 163 -9.06 0.83 -2.11
C HIS A 163 -7.74 1.40 -1.58
N GLY A 164 -7.74 2.68 -1.16
CA GLY A 164 -6.61 3.30 -0.47
C GLY A 164 -6.23 2.55 0.79
N LYS A 165 -7.19 2.31 1.70
CA LYS A 165 -6.97 1.57 2.94
C LYS A 165 -6.39 0.16 2.71
N LEU A 166 -6.85 -0.53 1.67
CA LEU A 166 -6.36 -1.86 1.30
C LEU A 166 -4.89 -1.83 0.85
N HIS A 167 -4.45 -0.72 0.24
CA HIS A 167 -3.14 -0.61 -0.38
C HIS A 167 -2.09 0.16 0.43
N GLY A 168 -2.47 0.89 1.48
CA GLY A 168 -1.56 1.58 2.42
C GLY A 168 -1.43 3.07 2.12
#